data_AF-A0A7Y6TYS8-F1
#
_entry.id   AF-A0A7Y6TYS8-F1
#
_cell.length_a   1.000
_cell.length_b   1.000
_cell.length_c   1.000
_cell.angle_alpha   90.00
_cell.angle_beta   90.00
_cell.angle_gamma   90.00
#
_symmetry.space_group_name_H-M   'P 1'
#
loop_
_entity.id
_entity.type
_entity.pdbx_description
1 polymer ?
#
loop_
_entity_poly.entity_id
_entity_poly.type
_entity_poly.pdbx_seq_one_letter_code
_entity_poly.pdbx_strand_id
1 'polypeptide(L)'
;MNATTPSIRTAGMQHLLLVRSVGELEHLVKESEVLTGNAGRTFVVAGADRPAYQVHADVAGFQISRLDSDLPHQWLTTAPELASHPIGHALACGLLYTEPLAP
;
A
#
# COMPACT_ATOMS: atom_id res chain seq x y z
N MET A 1 10.50 17.33 -5.83
CA MET A 1 9.37 17.06 -6.74
C MET A 1 9.35 15.55 -6.96
N ASN A 2 8.71 14.79 -6.07
CA ASN A 2 8.68 13.31 -6.16
C ASN A 2 7.39 12.90 -6.87
N ALA A 3 7.46 12.81 -8.19
CA ALA A 3 6.38 12.37 -9.06
C ALA A 3 6.51 10.87 -9.32
N THR A 4 6.03 10.02 -8.42
CA THR A 4 5.92 8.56 -8.69
C THR A 4 4.58 7.97 -8.24
N THR A 5 3.56 8.82 -8.09
CA THR A 5 2.23 8.44 -7.65
C THR A 5 1.23 8.03 -8.77
N PRO A 6 1.37 8.44 -10.06
CA PRO A 6 0.33 8.13 -11.06
C PRO A 6 0.41 6.72 -11.70
N SER A 7 1.51 5.96 -11.51
CA SER A 7 1.74 4.69 -12.23
C SER A 7 0.77 3.58 -11.81
N ILE A 8 0.72 3.25 -10.52
CA ILE A 8 0.02 2.05 -10.05
C ILE A 8 -1.51 2.11 -10.24
N ARG A 9 -2.12 3.30 -10.15
CA ARG A 9 -3.58 3.46 -10.30
C ARG A 9 -4.03 3.13 -11.72
N THR A 10 -3.18 3.45 -12.69
CA THR A 10 -3.44 3.28 -14.13
C THR A 10 -2.96 1.92 -14.64
N ALA A 11 -2.13 1.21 -13.88
CA ALA A 11 -1.62 -0.10 -14.24
C ALA A 11 -2.76 -1.13 -14.40
N GLY A 12 -2.65 -1.96 -15.44
CA GLY A 12 -3.52 -3.12 -15.62
C GLY A 12 -3.33 -4.09 -14.46
N MET A 13 -4.42 -4.59 -13.87
CA MET A 13 -4.34 -5.44 -12.66
C MET A 13 -3.54 -6.72 -12.91
N GLN A 14 -3.50 -7.22 -14.15
CA GLN A 14 -2.67 -8.37 -14.52
C GLN A 14 -1.15 -8.15 -14.35
N HIS A 15 -0.70 -6.90 -14.18
CA HIS A 15 0.70 -6.54 -13.94
C HIS A 15 0.99 -6.24 -12.46
N LEU A 16 -0.02 -6.33 -11.59
CA LEU A 16 0.12 -6.06 -10.17
C LEU A 16 0.12 -7.36 -9.36
N LEU A 17 0.80 -7.31 -8.22
CA LEU A 17 0.82 -8.40 -7.25
C LEU A 17 -0.35 -8.25 -6.29
N LEU A 18 -1.20 -9.28 -6.20
CA LEU A 18 -2.24 -9.38 -5.20
C LEU A 18 -1.62 -9.61 -3.82
N VAL A 19 -2.02 -8.81 -2.84
CA VAL A 19 -1.65 -8.99 -1.43
C VAL A 19 -2.70 -9.89 -0.76
N ARG A 20 -2.26 -10.95 -0.11
CA ARG A 20 -3.12 -12.04 0.41
C ARG A 20 -3.25 -12.01 1.92
N SER A 21 -2.32 -11.41 2.64
CA SER A 21 -2.34 -11.37 4.10
C SER A 21 -1.65 -10.15 4.68
N VAL A 22 -1.90 -9.87 5.97
CA VAL A 22 -1.24 -8.77 6.69
C VAL A 22 0.26 -9.05 6.82
N GLY A 23 0.66 -10.31 7.02
CA GLY A 23 2.08 -10.69 7.06
C GLY A 23 2.78 -10.49 5.71
N GLU A 24 2.09 -10.75 4.60
CA GLU A 24 2.61 -10.45 3.26
C GLU A 24 2.70 -8.94 3.01
N LEU A 25 1.70 -8.16 3.43
CA LEU A 25 1.75 -6.71 3.38
C LEU A 25 2.98 -6.16 4.12
N GLU A 26 3.21 -6.63 5.35
CA GLU A 26 4.37 -6.24 6.15
C GLU A 26 5.69 -6.62 5.48
N HIS A 27 5.77 -7.84 4.95
CA HIS A 27 6.94 -8.32 4.23
C HIS A 27 7.24 -7.45 2.99
N LEU A 28 6.23 -7.17 2.17
CA LEU A 28 6.38 -6.39 0.94
C LEU A 28 6.80 -4.95 1.23
N VAL A 29 6.29 -4.33 2.29
CA VAL A 29 6.72 -2.99 2.72
C VAL A 29 8.19 -3.01 3.11
N LYS A 30 8.58 -3.92 4.01
CA LYS A 30 9.98 -4.06 4.46
C LYS A 30 10.93 -4.38 3.31
N GLU A 31 10.55 -5.29 2.43
CA GLU A 31 11.31 -5.64 1.23
C GLU A 31 11.57 -4.39 0.37
N SER A 32 10.52 -3.60 0.08
CA SER A 32 10.65 -2.36 -0.70
C SER A 32 11.59 -1.36 -0.04
N GLU A 33 11.45 -1.16 1.27
CA GLU A 33 12.31 -0.24 2.02
C GLU A 33 13.78 -0.68 2.00
N VAL A 34 14.03 -1.98 2.15
CA VAL A 34 15.38 -2.55 2.10
C VAL A 34 15.99 -2.47 0.71
N LEU A 35 15.23 -2.84 -0.34
CA LEU A 35 15.74 -2.90 -1.71
C LEU A 35 15.92 -1.53 -2.34
N THR A 36 15.02 -0.59 -2.07
CA THR A 36 15.03 0.73 -2.71
C THR A 36 15.73 1.80 -1.86
N GLY A 37 15.90 1.56 -0.55
CA GLY A 37 16.34 2.57 0.41
C GLY A 37 15.33 3.69 0.66
N ASN A 38 14.16 3.64 0.03
CA ASN A 38 13.09 4.62 0.18
C ASN A 38 12.05 4.12 1.16
N ALA A 39 11.54 5.02 2.01
CA ALA A 39 10.50 4.66 2.97
C ALA A 39 9.17 4.32 2.27
N GLY A 40 8.59 3.20 2.68
CA GLY A 40 7.29 2.71 2.29
C GLY A 40 7.18 2.05 0.92
N ARG A 41 5.98 1.52 0.68
CA ARG A 41 5.56 0.90 -0.57
C ARG A 41 4.16 1.37 -0.94
N THR A 42 3.90 1.49 -2.24
CA THR A 42 2.60 1.91 -2.75
C THR A 42 1.69 0.70 -2.96
N PHE A 43 0.45 0.84 -2.52
CA PHE A 43 -0.64 -0.11 -2.72
C PHE A 43 -1.82 0.57 -3.38
N VAL A 44 -2.60 -0.19 -4.15
CA VAL A 44 -3.84 0.25 -4.77
C VAL A 44 -4.96 -0.71 -4.43
N VAL A 45 -6.14 -0.16 -4.16
CA VAL A 45 -7.36 -0.96 -4.00
C VAL A 45 -8.05 -1.07 -5.35
N ALA A 46 -8.41 -2.28 -5.75
CA ALA A 46 -9.21 -2.51 -6.95
C ALA A 46 -10.63 -1.95 -6.78
N GLY A 47 -11.13 -1.27 -7.80
CA GLY A 47 -12.43 -0.61 -7.79
C GLY A 47 -12.52 0.46 -8.88
N ALA A 48 -13.61 1.25 -8.86
CA ALA A 48 -13.80 2.36 -9.81
C ALA A 48 -12.79 3.49 -9.57
N ASP A 49 -12.65 3.94 -8.32
CA ASP A 49 -11.82 5.10 -7.98
C ASP A 49 -10.34 4.76 -7.78
N ARG A 50 -10.04 3.46 -7.61
CA ARG A 50 -8.70 2.92 -7.36
C ARG A 50 -7.87 3.78 -6.39
N PRO A 51 -8.29 3.89 -5.11
CA PRO A 51 -7.54 4.68 -4.16
C PRO A 51 -6.16 4.06 -3.94
N ALA A 52 -5.16 4.93 -3.81
CA ALA A 52 -3.77 4.53 -3.63
C ALA A 52 -3.27 4.96 -2.26
N TYR A 53 -2.47 4.11 -1.65
CA TYR A 53 -1.93 4.29 -0.31
C TYR A 53 -0.43 4.08 -0.34
N GLN A 54 0.32 4.94 0.34
CA GLN A 54 1.71 4.70 0.70
C GLN A 54 1.73 4.14 2.11
N VAL A 55 2.34 2.98 2.29
CA VAL A 55 2.42 2.30 3.58
C VAL A 55 3.89 2.16 3.95
N HIS A 56 4.23 2.65 5.14
CA HIS A 56 5.55 2.52 5.73
C HIS A 56 5.50 1.56 6.92
N ALA A 57 6.59 0.82 7.13
CA ALA A 57 6.74 0.06 8.36
C ALA A 57 7.08 1.02 9.50
N ASP A 58 6.40 0.86 10.63
CA ASP A 58 6.68 1.58 11.87
C ASP A 58 6.92 0.59 13.01
N VAL A 59 7.60 1.03 14.08
CA VAL A 59 7.89 0.20 15.26
C VAL A 59 6.61 -0.40 15.87
N ALA A 60 5.48 0.33 15.80
CA ALA A 60 4.20 -0.12 16.34
C ALA A 60 3.26 -0.74 15.29
N GLY A 61 3.63 -0.78 14.01
CA GLY A 61 2.77 -1.28 12.93
C GLY A 61 3.04 -0.56 11.61
N PHE A 62 2.08 0.27 11.19
CA PHE A 62 2.10 0.92 9.88
C PHE A 62 1.78 2.41 9.98
N GLN A 63 2.52 3.20 9.21
CA GLN A 63 2.11 4.55 8.84
C GLN A 63 1.53 4.51 7.42
N ILE A 64 0.27 4.91 7.27
CA ILE A 64 -0.46 4.83 6.00
C ILE A 64 -0.85 6.23 5.57
N SER A 65 -0.50 6.60 4.34
CA SER A 65 -0.86 7.87 3.72
C SER A 65 -1.72 7.65 2.49
N ARG A 66 -2.82 8.38 2.35
CA ARG A 66 -3.64 8.35 1.12
C ARG A 66 -3.02 9.25 0.06
N LEU A 67 -2.82 8.71 -1.14
CA LEU A 67 -2.09 9.35 -2.24
C LEU A 67 -2.98 10.00 -3.29
N ASP A 68 -4.27 9.65 -3.33
CA ASP A 68 -5.27 10.13 -4.28
C ASP A 68 -6.18 11.22 -3.73
N SER A 69 -5.80 11.84 -2.60
CA SER A 69 -6.57 12.88 -1.92
C SER A 69 -5.78 14.19 -1.89
N ASP A 70 -6.45 15.31 -2.19
CA ASP A 70 -5.85 16.66 -2.07
C ASP A 70 -5.55 17.04 -0.62
N LEU A 71 -6.24 16.40 0.33
CA LEU A 71 -5.96 16.54 1.75
C LEU A 71 -5.01 15.43 2.21
N PRO A 72 -3.91 15.77 2.92
CA PRO A 72 -3.01 14.78 3.49
C PRO A 72 -3.75 14.01 4.58
N HIS A 73 -4.05 12.75 4.31
CA HIS A 73 -4.54 11.84 5.33
C HIS A 73 -3.43 10.87 5.69
N GLN A 74 -3.05 10.86 6.96
CA GLN A 74 -2.07 9.95 7.51
C GLN A 74 -2.66 9.25 8.73
N TRP A 75 -2.54 7.92 8.76
CA TRP A 75 -2.95 7.09 9.89
C TRP A 75 -1.75 6.34 10.43
N LEU A 76 -1.66 6.25 11.75
CA LEU A 76 -0.82 5.28 12.44
C LEU A 76 -1.73 4.16 12.91
N THR A 77 -1.44 2.93 12.47
CA THR A 77 -2.26 1.78 12.78
C THR A 77 -1.39 0.61 13.17
N THR A 78 -1.75 -0.06 14.26
CA THR A 78 -1.19 -1.37 14.60
C THR A 78 -1.74 -2.44 13.64
N ALA A 79 -1.11 -3.63 13.63
CA ALA A 79 -1.59 -4.75 12.81
C ALA A 79 -3.04 -5.18 13.13
N PRO A 80 -3.51 -5.24 14.40
CA PRO A 80 -4.91 -5.50 14.72
C PRO A 80 -5.86 -4.39 14.25
N GLU A 81 -5.47 -3.12 14.40
CA GLU A 81 -6.27 -1.96 13.99
C GLU A 81 -6.42 -1.84 12.47
N LEU A 82 -5.50 -2.46 11.72
CA LEU A 82 -5.53 -2.49 10.26
C LEU A 82 -6.86 -3.04 9.72
N ALA A 83 -7.50 -3.98 10.44
CA ALA A 83 -8.80 -4.55 10.08
C ALA A 83 -9.92 -3.50 9.99
N SER A 84 -9.80 -2.40 10.75
CA SER A 84 -10.72 -1.26 10.72
C SER A 84 -10.33 -0.19 9.70
N HIS A 85 -9.16 -0.31 9.07
CA HIS A 85 -8.67 0.62 8.06
C HIS A 85 -9.16 0.20 6.65
N PRO A 86 -9.44 1.14 5.73
CA PRO A 86 -9.82 0.82 4.35
C PRO A 86 -8.87 -0.15 3.64
N ILE A 87 -7.57 -0.07 3.91
CA ILE A 87 -6.57 -0.98 3.35
C ILE A 87 -6.73 -2.42 3.86
N GLY A 88 -7.05 -2.61 5.14
CA GLY A 88 -7.26 -3.95 5.72
C GLY A 88 -8.58 -4.54 5.27
N HIS A 89 -9.61 -3.72 5.07
CA HIS A 89 -10.85 -4.15 4.43
C HIS A 89 -10.61 -4.61 2.98
N ALA A 90 -9.88 -3.82 2.19
CA ALA A 90 -9.51 -4.19 0.83
C ALA A 90 -8.70 -5.49 0.78
N LEU A 91 -7.76 -5.67 1.71
CA LEU A 91 -7.00 -6.90 1.87
C LEU A 91 -7.92 -8.10 2.16
N ALA A 92 -8.83 -7.97 3.13
CA ALA A 92 -9.78 -9.03 3.48
C ALA A 92 -10.71 -9.40 2.32
N CYS A 93 -11.03 -8.44 1.44
CA CYS A 93 -11.82 -8.66 0.23
C CYS A 93 -10.99 -9.18 -0.96
N GLY A 94 -9.68 -9.33 -0.85
CA GLY A 94 -8.81 -9.72 -1.98
C GLY A 94 -8.70 -8.66 -3.07
N LEU A 95 -8.82 -7.38 -2.69
CA LEU A 95 -8.82 -6.22 -3.59
C LEU A 95 -7.57 -5.37 -3.46
N LEU A 96 -6.58 -5.78 -2.67
CA LEU A 96 -5.36 -5.00 -2.44
C LEU A 96 -4.22 -5.46 -3.33
N TYR A 97 -3.61 -4.54 -4.07
CA TYR A 97 -2.53 -4.83 -5.02
C TYR A 97 -1.33 -3.90 -4.83
N THR A 98 -0.15 -4.33 -5.25
CA THR A 98 1.08 -3.52 -5.31
C THR A 98 1.83 -3.78 -6.62
N GLU A 99 2.71 -2.87 -7.03
CA GLU A 99 3.63 -3.12 -8.15
C GLU A 99 4.68 -4.17 -7.75
N PRO A 100 5.08 -5.07 -8.66
CA PRO A 100 6.26 -5.90 -8.44
C PRO A 100 7.51 -5.02 -8.36
N LEU A 101 8.40 -5.32 -7.43
CA LEU A 101 9.73 -4.73 -7.45
C LEU A 101 10.53 -5.41 -8.56
N ALA A 102 11.18 -4.62 -9.42
CA ALA A 102 12.14 -5.17 -10.37
C ALA A 102 13.33 -5.75 -9.59
N PRO A 103 13.82 -6.96 -9.93
CA PRO A 103 15.03 -7.53 -9.34
C PRO A 103 16.30 -6.76 -9.72
#